data_AF-A0A1M6KNM9-F1
#
_entry.id   AF-A0A1M6KNM9-F1
#
_cell.length_a   1.000
_cell.length_b   1.000
_cell.length_c   1.000
_cell.angle_alpha   90.00
_cell.angle_beta   90.00
_cell.angle_gamma   90.00
#
_symmetry.space_group_name_H-M   'P 1'
#
loop_
_entity.id
_entity.type
_entity.pdbx_description
1 polymer ?
#
loop_
_entity_poly.entity_id
_entity_poly.type
_entity_poly.pdbx_seq_one_letter_code
_entity_poly.pdbx_strand_id
1 'polypeptide(L)' 'MVSKEYLETARTLLRAAQNMTDPKIAGQLKALADDYERRAEQASHADMAKALARSAAHAEHEREGIDRLL' A
#
# COMPACT_ATOMS: atom_id res chain seq x y z
N MET A 1 0.48 -5.85 5.30
CA MET A 1 0.50 -5.38 3.90
C MET A 1 1.55 -4.31 3.80
N VAL A 2 2.36 -4.31 2.73
CA VAL A 2 3.48 -3.37 2.57
C VAL A 2 2.99 -1.90 2.57
N SER A 3 1.77 -1.66 2.08
CA SER A 3 1.10 -0.35 2.13
C SER A 3 0.96 0.20 3.55
N LYS A 4 0.68 -0.64 4.55
CA LYS A 4 0.51 -0.21 5.94
C LYS A 4 1.83 0.30 6.54
N GLU A 5 2.92 -0.42 6.31
CA GLU A 5 4.26 -0.05 6.82
C GLU A 5 4.72 1.30 6.24
N TYR A 6 4.44 1.54 4.96
CA TYR A 6 4.72 2.83 4.33
C TYR A 6 3.91 3.97 4.96
N LEU A 7 2.61 3.77 5.25
CA LEU A 7 1.79 4.78 5.93
C LEU A 7 2.26 5.06 7.36
N GLU A 8 2.64 4.04 8.12
CA GLU A 8 3.15 4.24 9.49
C GLU A 8 4.47 5.02 9.48
N THR A 9 5.34 4.76 8.49
CA THR A 9 6.57 5.52 8.29
C THR A 9 6.28 6.98 7.92
N ALA A 10 5.36 7.23 6.97
CA ALA A 10 4.95 8.58 6.59
C ALA A 10 4.42 9.37 7.78
N ARG A 11 3.55 8.77 8.60
CA ARG A 11 3.02 9.39 9.83
C ARG A 11 4.11 9.74 10.83
N THR A 12 5.08 8.84 11.00
CA THR A 12 6.22 9.07 11.90
C THR A 12 7.06 10.25 11.42
N LEU A 13 7.36 10.31 10.12
CA LEU A 13 8.10 11.40 9.49
C LEU A 13 7.37 12.74 9.60
N LEU A 14 6.06 12.75 9.36
CA LEU A 14 5.25 13.97 9.48
C LEU A 14 5.23 14.49 10.91
N ARG A 15 5.10 13.60 11.90
CA ARG A 15 5.20 13.98 13.33
C ARG A 15 6.58 14.55 13.65
N ALA A 16 7.64 13.96 13.12
CA ALA A 16 8.99 14.49 13.29
C ALA A 16 9.13 15.88 12.65
N ALA A 17 8.56 16.08 11.46
CA ALA A 17 8.56 17.38 10.77
C ALA A 17 7.82 18.46 11.58
N GLN A 18 6.66 18.13 12.19
CA GLN A 18 5.86 19.05 12.99
C GLN A 18 6.58 19.53 14.26
N ASN A 19 7.44 18.69 14.83
CA ASN A 19 8.22 19.02 16.03
C ASN A 19 9.60 19.60 15.69
N MET A 20 9.96 19.72 14.40
CA MET A 20 11.27 20.17 13.97
C MET A 20 11.34 21.70 13.94
N THR A 21 12.36 22.25 14.57
CA THR A 21 12.59 23.71 14.63
C THR A 21 13.33 24.25 13.42
N ASP A 22 14.20 23.44 12.80
CA ASP A 22 14.87 23.81 11.56
C ASP A 22 13.89 23.68 10.39
N PRO A 23 13.56 24.78 9.69
CA PRO A 23 12.58 24.78 8.61
C PRO A 23 13.02 23.97 7.39
N LYS A 24 14.34 23.88 7.14
CA LYS A 24 14.87 23.07 6.03
C LYS A 24 14.71 21.59 6.34
N ILE A 25 15.04 21.18 7.56
CA ILE A 25 14.88 19.77 7.98
C ILE A 25 13.40 19.41 8.04
N ALA A 26 12.53 20.28 8.55
CA ALA A 26 11.08 20.09 8.53
C ALA A 26 10.56 19.88 7.11
N GLY A 27 11.02 20.69 6.15
CA GLY A 27 10.68 20.55 4.73
C GLY A 27 11.13 19.22 4.13
N GLN A 28 12.35 18.77 4.45
CA GLN A 28 12.87 17.47 3.99
C GLN A 28 12.08 16.29 4.56
N LEU A 29 11.74 16.33 5.85
CA LEU A 29 10.93 15.29 6.50
C LEU A 29 9.53 15.23 5.90
N LYS A 30 8.92 16.38 5.60
CA LYS A 30 7.62 16.44 4.93
C LYS A 30 7.69 15.84 3.52
N ALA A 31 8.68 16.22 2.72
CA ALA A 31 8.84 15.68 1.37
C ALA A 31 9.05 14.15 1.38
N LEU A 32 9.74 13.62 2.39
CA LEU A 32 9.89 12.19 2.57
C LEU A 32 8.59 11.52 3.01
N ALA A 33 7.81 12.14 3.90
CA ALA A 33 6.49 11.65 4.28
C ALA A 33 5.56 11.54 3.05
N ASP A 34 5.50 12.58 2.23
CA ASP A 34 4.70 12.61 0.99
C ASP A 34 5.13 11.49 0.01
N ASP A 35 6.44 11.20 -0.09
CA ASP A 35 6.94 10.10 -0.91
C ASP A 35 6.47 8.73 -0.40
N TYR A 36 6.50 8.53 0.92
CA TYR A 36 6.04 7.30 1.55
C TYR A 36 4.53 7.10 1.41
N GLU A 37 3.72 8.17 1.46
CA GLU A 37 2.28 8.08 1.18
C GLU A 37 2.01 7.59 -0.25
N ARG A 38 2.73 8.14 -1.25
CA ARG A 38 2.62 7.67 -2.64
C ARG A 38 3.00 6.20 -2.80
N ARG A 39 4.06 5.75 -2.11
CA ARG A 39 4.46 4.32 -2.13
C ARG A 39 3.42 3.43 -1.47
N ALA A 40 2.77 3.90 -0.40
CA ALA A 40 1.69 3.16 0.23
C ALA A 40 0.51 2.95 -0.71
N GLU A 41 0.11 3.99 -1.45
CA GLU A 41 -0.97 3.93 -2.43
C GLU A 41 -0.65 2.92 -3.55
N GLN A 42 0.57 2.99 -4.11
CA GLN A 42 1.04 2.03 -5.12
C GLN A 42 1.04 0.58 -4.61
N ALA A 43 1.53 0.36 -3.39
CA ALA A 43 1.54 -0.96 -2.77
C ALA A 43 0.11 -1.48 -2.51
N SER A 44 -0.82 -0.59 -2.12
CA SER A 44 -2.22 -0.93 -1.93
C SER A 44 -2.87 -1.39 -3.23
N HIS A 45 -2.64 -0.66 -4.33
CA HIS A 45 -3.14 -1.05 -5.65
C HIS A 45 -2.57 -2.39 -6.11
N ALA A 46 -1.27 -2.62 -5.89
CA ALA A 46 -0.64 -3.89 -6.23
C ALA A 46 -1.21 -5.07 -5.41
N ASP A 47 -1.44 -4.87 -4.12
CA ASP A 47 -2.04 -5.88 -3.25
C ASP A 47 -3.49 -6.18 -3.66
N MET A 48 -4.28 -5.16 -4.01
CA MET A 48 -5.64 -5.33 -4.53
C MET A 48 -5.65 -6.09 -5.86
N ALA A 49 -4.77 -5.74 -6.81
CA ALA A 49 -4.66 -6.44 -8.08
C ALA A 49 -4.32 -7.93 -7.89
N LYS A 50 -3.40 -8.26 -6.96
CA LYS A 50 -3.08 -9.65 -6.61
C LYS A 50 -4.23 -10.37 -5.94
N ALA A 51 -5.03 -9.69 -5.13
CA ALA A 51 -6.22 -10.28 -4.50
C ALA A 51 -7.29 -10.60 -5.55
N LEU A 52 -7.53 -9.68 -6.49
CA LEU A 52 -8.46 -9.87 -7.60
C LEU A 52 -8.02 -11.03 -8.51
N ALA A 53 -6.75 -11.10 -8.89
CA ALA A 53 -6.23 -12.21 -9.70
C ALA A 53 -6.39 -13.56 -9.02
N ARG A 54 -6.14 -13.65 -7.70
CA ARG A 54 -6.37 -14.87 -6.92
C ARG A 54 -7.84 -15.27 -6.85
N SER A 55 -8.74 -14.28 -6.70
CA SER A 55 -10.18 -14.54 -6.69
C SER A 55 -10.68 -15.05 -8.05
N ALA A 56 -10.17 -14.49 -9.15
CA ALA A 56 -10.53 -14.93 -10.49
C ALA A 56 -10.07 -16.38 -10.75
N ALA A 57 -8.81 -16.71 -10.42
CA ALA A 57 -8.30 -18.06 -10.56
C ALA A 57 -9.07 -19.10 -9.71
N HIS A 58 -9.52 -18.72 -8.51
CA HIS A 58 -10.39 -19.58 -7.70
C HIS A 58 -11.76 -19.81 -8.35
N ALA A 59 -12.40 -18.75 -8.86
CA ALA A 59 -13.69 -18.87 -9.51
C ALA A 59 -13.64 -19.70 -10.81
N GLU A 60 -12.53 -19.64 -11.56
CA GLU A 60 -12.29 -20.48 -12.73
C GLU A 60 -12.16 -21.96 -12.34
N HIS A 61 -11.41 -22.26 -11.28
CA HIS A 61 -11.24 -23.63 -10.80
C HIS A 61 -12.55 -24.23 -10.25
N GLU A 62 -13.38 -23.42 -9.59
CA GLU A 62 -14.72 -23.82 -9.16
C GLU A 62 -15.64 -24.12 -10.35
N ARG A 63 -15.60 -23.31 -11.41
CA ARG A 63 -16.40 -23.53 -12.63
C ARG A 63 -15.96 -24.78 -13.41
N GLU A 64 -14.67 -24.98 -13.61
CA GLU A 64 -14.15 -26.21 -14.24
C GLU A 64 -14.46 -27.47 -13.41
N GLY A 65 -14.44 -27.37 -12.09
CA GLY A 65 -14.83 -28.47 -11.20
C GLY A 65 -16.32 -28.84 -11.32
N ILE A 66 -17.19 -27.84 -11.51
CA ILE A 66 -18.63 -28.05 -11.72
C ILE A 66 -18.90 -28.66 -13.11
N ASP A 67 -18.25 -28.16 -14.17
CA ASP A 67 -18.41 -28.68 -15.53
C ASP A 67 -17.88 -30.13 -15.67
N ARG A 68 -16.93 -30.55 -14.83
CA ARG A 68 -16.42 -31.94 -14.81
C ARG A 68 -17.34 -32.94 -14.12
N LEU A 69 -18.35 -32.45 -13.39
CA LEU A 69 -19.31 -33.25 -12.63
C LEU A 69 -20.69 -33.36 -13.31
N LEU A 70 -20.87 -32.73 -14.48
CA LEU A 70 -22.06 -32.79 -15.33
C LEU A 70 -21.79 -33.64 -16.57
#